data_AF-A0A7S0VID4-F1
#
_entry.id   AF-A0A7S0VID4-F1
#
_cell.length_a   1.000
_cell.length_b   1.000
_cell.length_c   1.000
_cell.angle_alpha   90.00
_cell.angle_beta   90.00
_cell.angle_gamma   90.00
#
_symmetry.space_group_name_H-M   'P 1'
#
loop_
_entity.id
_entity.type
_entity.pdbx_description
1 polymer ?
#
loop_
_entity_poly.entity_id
_entity_poly.type
_entity_poly.pdbx_seq_one_letter_code
_entity_poly.pdbx_strand_id
1 'polypeptide(L)'
;EPPLPAGKPLPFHGMDVWNCYEVSWLRGGPRRGYLELTIPCTTPCLVESKSLKLYLNSLNFKDFASDDEMLRLVTVDLAPVLQVAEAEIQARLVTREAPLLDAAEWASVDEEEFGDPG
;
A
#
# COMPACT_ATOMS: atom_id res chain seq x y z
N GLU A 1 -9.56 -23.09 13.12
CA GLU A 1 -8.38 -23.50 12.34
C GLU A 1 -7.14 -23.05 13.09
N PRO A 2 -6.13 -23.91 13.34
CA PRO A 2 -4.90 -23.47 13.98
C PRO A 2 -4.14 -22.52 13.02
N PRO A 3 -3.42 -21.51 13.54
CA PRO A 3 -2.58 -20.67 12.69
C PRO A 3 -1.56 -21.55 11.94
N LEU A 4 -1.26 -21.17 10.70
CA LEU A 4 -0.22 -21.84 9.91
C LEU A 4 1.09 -21.83 10.72
N PRO A 5 1.78 -22.98 10.84
CA PRO A 5 3.06 -23.03 11.54
C PRO A 5 4.06 -22.10 10.83
N ALA A 6 4.77 -21.29 11.61
CA ALA A 6 5.82 -20.40 11.10
C ALA A 6 6.81 -21.18 10.23
N GLY A 7 7.05 -20.71 9.01
CA GLY A 7 8.03 -21.28 8.08
C GLY A 7 7.50 -22.28 7.04
N LYS A 8 6.18 -22.54 6.95
CA LYS A 8 5.61 -23.19 5.76
C LYS A 8 5.29 -22.15 4.68
N PRO A 9 5.56 -22.45 3.38
CA PRO A 9 5.21 -21.55 2.30
C PRO A 9 3.69 -21.31 2.27
N LEU A 10 3.29 -20.06 2.05
CA LEU A 10 1.88 -19.69 1.90
C LEU A 10 1.31 -20.40 0.66
N PRO A 11 0.04 -20.85 0.69
CA PRO A 11 -0.60 -21.48 -0.48
C PRO A 11 -0.95 -20.46 -1.58
N PHE A 12 -0.51 -19.21 -1.43
CA PHE A 12 -0.74 -18.11 -2.35
C PHE A 12 0.48 -17.20 -2.43
N HIS A 13 0.51 -16.40 -3.49
CA HIS A 13 1.41 -15.27 -3.66
C HIS A 13 0.57 -14.00 -3.78
N GLY A 14 1.13 -12.87 -3.36
CA GLY A 14 0.40 -11.62 -3.42
C GLY A 14 1.15 -10.48 -2.78
N MET A 15 0.50 -9.33 -2.80
CA MET A 15 1.01 -8.08 -2.26
C MET A 15 -0.16 -7.21 -1.83
N ASP A 16 0.03 -6.49 -0.74
CA ASP A 16 -0.85 -5.40 -0.34
C ASP A 16 -0.39 -4.13 -1.07
N VAL A 17 -1.26 -3.59 -1.92
CA VAL A 17 -1.01 -2.32 -2.64
C VAL A 17 -1.78 -1.22 -1.94
N TRP A 18 -1.05 -0.29 -1.34
CA TRP A 18 -1.59 0.85 -0.61
C TRP A 18 -1.51 2.11 -1.46
N ASN A 19 -2.67 2.66 -1.74
CA ASN A 19 -2.84 3.88 -2.51
C ASN A 19 -3.03 5.07 -1.56
N CYS A 20 -1.96 5.82 -1.31
CA CYS A 20 -1.93 6.95 -0.38
C CYS A 20 -2.13 8.26 -1.16
N TYR A 21 -3.41 8.64 -1.36
CA TYR A 21 -3.82 9.82 -2.13
C TYR A 21 -3.47 11.17 -1.50
N GLU A 22 -3.25 11.20 -0.19
CA GLU A 22 -3.02 12.41 0.60
C GLU A 22 -1.62 12.37 1.24
N VAL A 23 -0.58 12.57 0.45
CA VAL A 23 0.80 12.72 0.95
C VAL A 23 1.31 14.11 0.63
N SER A 24 1.89 14.79 1.62
CA SER A 24 2.53 16.09 1.44
C SER A 24 3.81 16.20 2.28
N TRP A 25 4.75 17.04 1.81
CA TRP A 25 6.04 17.28 2.44
C TRP A 25 6.59 18.64 1.98
N LEU A 26 7.72 19.08 2.54
CA LEU A 26 8.46 20.25 2.06
C LEU A 26 9.69 19.80 1.25
N ARG A 27 9.97 20.53 0.17
CA ARG A 27 11.23 20.47 -0.58
C ARG A 27 11.51 21.85 -1.17
N GLY A 28 12.09 22.72 -0.34
CA GLY A 28 12.22 24.15 -0.64
C GLY A 28 10.88 24.88 -0.80
N GLY A 29 9.80 24.25 -0.32
CA GLY A 29 8.40 24.68 -0.46
C GLY A 29 7.43 23.49 -0.44
N PRO A 30 6.11 23.73 -0.31
CA PRO A 30 5.12 22.65 -0.20
C PRO A 30 5.05 21.77 -1.45
N ARG A 31 5.03 20.46 -1.21
CA ARG A 31 4.81 19.40 -2.21
C ARG A 31 3.62 18.56 -1.79
N ARG A 32 2.94 18.00 -2.79
CA ARG A 32 1.90 16.98 -2.61
C ARG A 32 2.10 15.91 -3.67
N GLY A 33 1.76 14.69 -3.33
CA GLY A 33 1.92 13.55 -4.22
C GLY A 33 0.94 12.43 -3.90
N TYR A 34 0.85 11.53 -4.87
CA TYR A 34 0.20 10.24 -4.71
C TYR A 34 1.30 9.20 -4.50
N LEU A 35 1.28 8.52 -3.35
CA LEU A 35 2.25 7.49 -2.99
C LEU A 35 1.60 6.13 -3.13
N GLU A 36 2.25 5.21 -3.85
CA GLU A 36 1.92 3.79 -3.82
C GLU A 36 2.96 3.06 -2.97
N LEU A 37 2.49 2.28 -1.99
CA LEU A 37 3.31 1.30 -1.27
C LEU A 37 2.91 -0.11 -1.71
N THR A 38 3.89 -0.95 -2.00
CA THR A 38 3.67 -2.36 -2.31
C THR A 38 4.40 -3.20 -1.28
N ILE A 39 3.67 -4.03 -0.54
CA ILE A 39 4.17 -4.84 0.57
C ILE A 39 3.86 -6.32 0.26
N PRO A 40 4.86 -7.22 0.24
CA PRO A 40 4.62 -8.65 -0.02
C PRO A 40 3.69 -9.29 0.99
N CYS A 41 2.82 -10.22 0.57
CA CYS A 41 1.95 -10.95 1.50
C CYS A 41 2.70 -11.88 2.48
N THR A 42 4.02 -11.99 2.34
CA THR A 42 4.92 -12.75 3.22
C THR A 42 5.36 -11.97 4.44
N THR A 43 5.03 -10.67 4.57
CA THR A 43 5.38 -9.90 5.77
C THR A 43 4.66 -10.46 7.01
N PRO A 44 5.34 -10.61 8.16
CA PRO A 44 4.72 -11.08 9.40
C PRO A 44 3.59 -10.19 9.95
N CYS A 45 3.60 -8.91 9.60
CA CYS A 45 2.62 -7.92 10.08
C CYS A 45 2.04 -7.11 8.91
N LEU A 46 0.86 -6.53 9.14
CA LEU A 46 0.27 -5.51 8.27
C LEU A 46 0.31 -4.16 8.98
N VAL A 47 0.42 -3.08 8.20
CA VAL A 47 0.27 -1.72 8.73
C VAL A 47 -1.20 -1.41 8.91
N GLU A 48 -1.58 -0.85 10.06
CA GLU A 48 -2.96 -0.41 10.29
C GLU A 48 -3.21 0.94 9.59
N SER A 49 -4.32 1.04 8.86
CA SER A 49 -4.61 2.14 7.93
C SER A 49 -4.65 3.53 8.59
N LYS A 50 -5.21 3.66 9.79
CA LYS A 50 -5.27 4.93 10.52
C LYS A 50 -3.89 5.37 11.00
N SER A 51 -3.08 4.45 11.50
CA SER A 51 -1.70 4.72 11.92
C SER A 51 -0.84 5.16 10.73
N LEU A 52 -0.98 4.49 9.57
CA LEU A 52 -0.27 4.88 8.35
C LEU A 52 -0.63 6.29 7.91
N LYS A 53 -1.92 6.63 7.92
CA LYS A 53 -2.38 7.99 7.60
C LYS A 53 -1.80 9.04 8.55
N LEU A 54 -1.79 8.77 9.86
CA LEU A 54 -1.20 9.69 10.84
C LEU A 54 0.31 9.84 10.65
N TYR A 55 1.00 8.75 10.34
CA TYR A 55 2.43 8.76 10.01
C TYR A 55 2.72 9.63 8.78
N LEU A 56 2.01 9.41 7.68
CA LEU A 56 2.18 10.21 6.45
C LEU A 56 1.84 11.69 6.69
N ASN A 57 0.80 11.99 7.47
CA ASN A 57 0.48 13.35 7.87
C ASN A 57 1.56 14.03 8.72
N SER A 58 2.36 13.25 9.46
CA SER A 58 3.50 13.81 10.21
C SER A 58 4.60 14.36 9.31
N LEU A 59 4.63 13.96 8.03
CA LEU A 59 5.61 14.42 7.04
C LEU A 59 5.24 15.77 6.40
N ASN A 60 3.98 16.24 6.57
CA ASN A 60 3.43 17.42 5.88
C ASN A 60 4.29 18.69 6.01
N PHE A 61 5.01 18.84 7.12
CA PHE A 61 5.87 20.01 7.38
C PHE A 61 7.37 19.65 7.52
N LYS A 62 7.75 18.42 7.16
CA LYS A 62 9.15 17.99 7.16
C LYS A 62 9.79 18.34 5.81
N ASP A 63 10.96 18.97 5.85
CA ASP A 63 11.73 19.32 4.66
C ASP A 63 12.69 18.20 4.28
N PHE A 64 12.72 17.87 2.99
CA PHE A 64 13.55 16.83 2.40
C PHE A 64 14.35 17.41 1.24
N ALA A 65 15.58 16.94 1.05
CA ALA A 65 16.43 17.33 -0.08
C ALA A 65 15.90 16.77 -1.41
N SER A 66 15.24 15.61 -1.37
CA SER A 66 14.68 14.94 -2.54
C SER A 66 13.43 14.12 -2.19
N ASP A 67 12.66 13.76 -3.21
CA ASP A 67 11.48 12.91 -3.02
C ASP A 67 11.91 11.48 -2.64
N ASP A 68 13.05 11.01 -3.16
CA ASP A 68 13.65 9.71 -2.80
C ASP A 68 14.03 9.63 -1.32
N GLU A 69 14.49 10.75 -0.72
CA GLU A 69 14.77 10.80 0.71
C GLU A 69 13.49 10.63 1.55
N MET A 70 12.39 11.23 1.12
CA MET A 70 11.09 11.05 1.76
C MET A 70 10.58 9.61 1.61
N LEU A 71 10.65 9.04 0.41
CA LEU A 71 10.26 7.65 0.15
C LEU A 71 11.11 6.67 0.98
N ARG A 72 12.42 6.90 1.06
CA ARG A 72 13.33 6.08 1.86
C ARG A 72 13.02 6.17 3.35
N LEU A 73 12.67 7.35 3.85
CA LEU A 73 12.24 7.48 5.25
C LEU A 73 11.01 6.60 5.51
N VAL A 74 10.02 6.64 4.62
CA VAL A 74 8.80 5.83 4.72
C VAL A 74 9.12 4.34 4.75
N THR A 75 9.96 3.83 3.85
CA THR A 75 10.32 2.39 3.83
C THR A 75 11.13 1.99 5.05
N VAL A 76 12.08 2.83 5.50
CA VAL A 76 12.89 2.57 6.70
C VAL A 76 12.03 2.51 7.96
N ASP A 77 11.06 3.41 8.11
CA ASP A 77 10.20 3.46 9.29
C ASP A 77 9.17 2.32 9.29
N LEU A 78 8.71 1.86 8.13
CA LEU A 78 7.76 0.75 8.01
C LEU A 78 8.42 -0.63 8.13
N ALA A 79 9.69 -0.78 7.74
CA ALA A 79 10.44 -2.04 7.84
C ALA A 79 10.36 -2.73 9.22
N PRO A 80 10.62 -2.05 10.36
CA PRO A 80 10.48 -2.68 11.67
C PRO A 80 9.03 -2.99 12.05
N VAL A 81 8.05 -2.20 11.60
CA VAL A 81 6.62 -2.45 11.83
C VAL A 81 6.18 -3.73 11.11
N LEU A 82 6.67 -3.91 9.89
CA LEU A 82 6.39 -5.06 9.03
C LEU A 82 7.28 -6.27 9.34
N GLN A 83 8.36 -6.09 10.10
CA GLN A 83 9.37 -7.10 10.45
C GLN A 83 10.09 -7.70 9.23
N VAL A 84 10.44 -6.85 8.26
CA VAL A 84 11.13 -7.23 7.03
C VAL A 84 12.29 -6.28 6.73
N ALA A 85 13.11 -6.61 5.73
CA ALA A 85 14.13 -5.67 5.26
C ALA A 85 13.48 -4.49 4.49
N GLU A 86 14.09 -3.31 4.56
CA GLU A 86 13.68 -2.12 3.79
C GLU A 86 13.47 -2.44 2.31
N ALA A 87 14.36 -3.23 1.72
CA ALA A 87 14.36 -3.59 0.30
C ALA A 87 13.15 -4.44 -0.14
N GLU A 88 12.40 -5.01 0.80
CA GLU A 88 11.17 -5.76 0.50
C GLU A 88 9.96 -4.84 0.32
N ILE A 89 10.05 -3.58 0.75
CA ILE A 89 8.97 -2.59 0.65
C ILE A 89 9.24 -1.70 -0.55
N GLN A 90 8.30 -1.64 -1.49
CA GLN A 90 8.40 -0.71 -2.62
C GLN A 90 7.58 0.54 -2.30
N ALA A 91 8.17 1.71 -2.51
CA ALA A 91 7.50 3.00 -2.38
C ALA A 91 7.78 3.82 -3.62
N ARG A 92 6.72 4.34 -4.27
CA ARG A 92 6.86 5.21 -5.43
C ARG A 92 5.85 6.33 -5.43
N LEU A 93 6.29 7.52 -5.85
CA LEU A 93 5.37 8.58 -6.24
C LEU A 93 4.81 8.29 -7.62
N VAL A 94 3.50 8.27 -7.73
CA VAL A 94 2.81 7.99 -8.98
C VAL A 94 2.46 9.31 -9.66
N THR A 95 3.06 9.54 -10.83
CA THR A 95 2.67 10.60 -11.75
C THR A 95 1.53 10.09 -12.63
N ARG A 96 0.43 10.86 -12.68
CA ARG A 96 -0.87 10.45 -13.25
C ARG A 96 -0.78 9.83 -14.65
N GLU A 97 -1.08 8.54 -14.73
CA GLU A 97 -1.98 7.86 -15.68
C GLU A 97 -2.11 6.40 -15.24
N ALA A 98 -3.20 6.06 -14.55
CA ALA A 98 -3.58 4.66 -14.39
C ALA A 98 -4.38 4.28 -15.65
N PRO A 99 -4.03 3.19 -16.36
CA PRO A 99 -4.84 2.72 -17.47
C PRO A 99 -6.26 2.41 -16.98
N LEU A 100 -7.26 2.72 -17.80
CA LEU A 100 -8.62 2.27 -17.55
C LEU A 100 -8.60 0.74 -17.47
N LEU A 101 -9.21 0.18 -16.43
CA LEU A 101 -9.38 -1.27 -16.33
C LEU A 101 -10.25 -1.73 -17.50
N ASP A 102 -9.76 -2.69 -18.27
CA ASP A 102 -10.55 -3.31 -19.32
C ASP A 102 -11.60 -4.22 -18.67
N ALA A 103 -12.87 -3.91 -18.88
CA ALA A 103 -13.98 -4.69 -18.35
C ALA A 103 -14.18 -6.02 -19.10
N ALA A 104 -13.46 -6.27 -20.19
CA ALA A 104 -13.70 -7.40 -21.09
C ALA A 104 -13.52 -8.81 -20.47
N GLU A 105 -12.85 -8.94 -19.33
CA GLU A 105 -12.62 -10.24 -18.66
C GLU A 105 -13.45 -10.45 -17.38
N TRP A 106 -14.28 -9.49 -16.98
CA TRP A 106 -15.03 -9.56 -15.72
C TRP A 106 -16.50 -9.85 -15.98
N ALA A 107 -17.00 -10.99 -15.50
CA ALA A 107 -18.43 -11.25 -15.42
C ALA A 107 -18.93 -10.88 -14.02
N SER A 108 -20.02 -10.11 -13.94
CA SER A 108 -20.70 -9.85 -12.66
C SER A 108 -21.40 -11.12 -12.20
N VAL A 109 -21.16 -11.52 -10.95
CA VAL A 109 -21.87 -12.64 -10.31
C VAL A 109 -23.21 -12.21 -9.71
N ASP A 110 -23.48 -10.90 -9.67
CA ASP A 110 -24.71 -10.32 -9.10
C ASP A 110 -25.90 -10.32 -10.11
N GLU A 111 -25.75 -10.96 -11.27
CA GLU A 111 -26.78 -11.01 -12.33
C GLU A 111 -27.80 -12.15 -12.18
N GLU A 112 -27.64 -13.07 -11.20
CA GLU A 112 -28.66 -14.09 -10.94
C GLU A 112 -29.89 -13.49 -10.24
N GLU A 113 -31.02 -13.41 -10.95
CA GLU A 113 -32.33 -13.17 -10.34
C GLU A 113 -32.62 -14.29 -9.32
N PHE A 114 -32.62 -13.95 -8.03
CA PHE A 114 -33.11 -14.83 -6.98
C PHE A 114 -34.57 -15.20 -7.31
N GLY A 115 -34.79 -16.43 -7.78
CA GLY A 115 -36.10 -16.91 -8.22
C GLY A 115 -37.17 -16.73 -7.14
N ASP A 116 -38.35 -16.28 -7.58
CA ASP A 116 -39.55 -16.05 -6.77
C ASP A 116 -39.84 -17.24 -5.83
N PRO A 117 -39.84 -17.05 -4.50
CA PRO A 117 -40.24 -18.08 -3.56
C PRO A 117 -41.77 -18.14 -3.56
N GLY A 118 -42.33 -18.86 -4.53
CA GLY A 118 -43.78 -19.07 -4.68
C GLY A 118 -44.50 -19.57 -3.44
#